data_AF-A0A8H7PXZ1-F1
#
_entry.id   AF-A0A8H7PXZ1-F1
#
_cell.length_a   1.000
_cell.length_b   1.000
_cell.length_c   1.000
_cell.angle_alpha   90.00
_cell.angle_beta   90.00
_cell.angle_gamma   90.00
#
_symmetry.space_group_name_H-M   'P 1'
#
loop_
_entity.id
_entity.type
_entity.pdbx_description
1 polymer ?
#
loop_
_entity_poly.entity_id
_entity_poly.type
_entity_poly.pdbx_seq_one_letter_code
_entity_poly.pdbx_strand_id
1 'polypeptide(L)'
;MCAGDFTRPCTSESEKETYQQVALAGNNGIIYILENYKVTSFVHVDYSITRVLRYRPKSLPESSPDILICAGHCNEIRAYYYGELITTYGTQDWVHDMILGDIDGDGKDELVMGLLNQTIAVLKCSIEME
;
A
#
# COMPACT_ATOMS: atom_id res chain seq x y z
N MET A 1 -4.99 -7.23 5.01
CA MET A 1 -4.68 -6.22 6.05
C MET A 1 -3.19 -6.00 6.10
N CYS A 2 -2.73 -4.81 6.48
CA CYS A 2 -1.32 -4.54 6.72
C CYS A 2 -1.17 -3.50 7.84
N ALA A 3 -0.07 -3.55 8.58
CA ALA A 3 0.26 -2.53 9.58
C ALA A 3 1.18 -1.47 8.98
N GLY A 4 1.06 -0.23 9.42
CA GLY A 4 1.85 0.91 8.95
C GLY A 4 1.41 2.21 9.62
N ASP A 5 1.91 3.34 9.13
CA ASP A 5 1.43 4.68 9.44
C ASP A 5 0.86 5.30 8.15
N PHE A 6 -0.45 5.53 8.06
CA PHE A 6 -1.10 5.93 6.81
C PHE A 6 -1.72 7.33 6.85
N THR A 7 -2.01 7.83 8.06
CA THR A 7 -2.83 9.05 8.24
C THR A 7 -2.09 10.20 8.89
N ARG A 8 -0.89 10.00 9.45
CA ARG A 8 -0.16 11.05 10.17
C ARG A 8 1.23 11.23 9.62
N PRO A 9 1.68 12.47 9.39
CA PRO A 9 3.10 12.76 9.39
C PRO A 9 3.56 12.70 10.86
N CYS A 10 4.50 11.82 11.20
CA CYS A 10 5.11 11.72 12.52
C CYS A 10 5.78 13.06 12.90
N THR A 11 5.17 13.85 13.79
CA THR A 11 5.67 15.17 14.20
C THR A 11 6.62 15.14 15.40
N SER A 12 6.76 14.00 16.09
CA SER A 12 7.75 13.81 17.17
C SER A 12 8.09 12.33 17.42
N GLU A 13 9.34 12.04 17.81
CA GLU A 13 9.79 10.67 18.16
C GLU A 13 9.10 10.12 19.42
N SER A 14 8.61 10.98 20.32
CA SER A 14 7.92 10.60 21.55
C SER A 14 6.51 10.05 21.36
N GLU A 15 5.88 10.25 20.19
CA GLU A 15 4.55 9.74 19.86
C GLU A 15 4.56 8.41 19.10
N LYS A 16 5.73 7.97 18.60
CA LYS A 16 5.90 6.69 17.87
C LYS A 16 5.57 5.46 18.72
N GLU A 17 5.62 5.57 20.04
CA GLU A 17 5.52 4.40 20.92
C GLU A 17 4.10 3.91 21.20
N THR A 18 3.03 4.63 20.85
CA THR A 18 1.73 4.31 21.46
C THR A 18 0.66 3.72 20.56
N TYR A 19 0.67 3.96 19.23
CA TYR A 19 -0.51 3.62 18.42
C TYR A 19 -0.15 3.05 17.03
N GLN A 20 -0.26 1.73 16.92
CA GLN A 20 -0.11 1.02 15.64
C GLN A 20 -1.38 1.17 14.79
N GLN A 21 -1.24 1.66 13.55
CA GLN A 21 -2.35 1.66 12.59
C GLN A 21 -2.37 0.37 11.78
N VAL A 22 -3.58 -0.07 11.45
CA VAL A 22 -3.80 -1.25 10.61
C VAL A 22 -4.78 -0.92 9.50
N ALA A 23 -4.34 -1.08 8.26
CA ALA A 23 -5.20 -1.00 7.10
C ALA A 23 -5.98 -2.31 6.90
N LEU A 24 -7.29 -2.20 6.83
CA LEU A 24 -8.26 -3.26 6.61
C LEU A 24 -8.99 -2.99 5.31
N ALA A 25 -9.19 -4.01 4.48
CA ALA A 25 -9.94 -3.87 3.24
C ALA A 25 -10.68 -5.18 2.95
N GLY A 26 -11.71 -5.10 2.11
CA GLY A 26 -12.49 -6.27 1.72
C GLY A 26 -13.35 -6.02 0.50
N ASN A 27 -14.45 -6.77 0.40
CA ASN A 27 -15.23 -6.85 -0.84
C ASN A 27 -16.04 -5.59 -1.18
N ASN A 28 -16.22 -4.68 -0.22
CA ASN A 28 -17.00 -3.46 -0.41
C ASN A 28 -16.22 -2.30 -1.04
N GLY A 29 -14.95 -2.51 -1.39
CA GLY A 29 -14.11 -1.48 -2.00
C GLY A 29 -13.66 -0.36 -1.05
N ILE A 30 -13.95 -0.45 0.25
CA ILE A 30 -13.48 0.53 1.23
C ILE A 30 -12.23 -0.01 1.93
N ILE A 31 -11.20 0.82 1.97
CA ILE A 31 -10.07 0.67 2.88
C ILE A 31 -10.40 1.44 4.16
N TYR A 32 -10.27 0.76 5.29
CA TYR A 32 -10.42 1.32 6.62
C TYR A 32 -9.08 1.36 7.32
N ILE A 33 -8.86 2.37 8.15
CA ILE A 33 -7.78 2.39 9.14
C ILE A 33 -8.37 2.09 10.51
N LEU A 34 -7.81 1.07 11.16
CA LEU A 34 -7.98 0.84 12.59
C LEU A 34 -6.84 1.54 13.33
N GLU A 35 -7.20 2.51 14.17
CA GLU A 35 -6.31 3.22 15.07
C GLU A 35 -7.06 3.44 16.39
N ASN A 36 -6.43 3.19 17.54
CA ASN A 36 -7.02 3.47 18.86
C ASN A 36 -8.39 2.83 19.08
N TYR A 37 -8.53 1.56 18.67
CA TYR A 37 -9.81 0.82 18.72
C TYR A 37 -10.96 1.47 17.93
N LYS A 38 -10.66 2.45 17.07
CA LYS A 38 -11.61 3.13 16.19
C LYS A 38 -11.31 2.75 14.75
N VAL A 39 -12.35 2.38 14.02
CA VAL A 39 -12.28 2.10 12.58
C VAL A 39 -12.81 3.30 11.82
N THR A 40 -12.01 3.86 10.92
CA THR A 40 -12.39 5.00 10.06
C THR A 40 -12.21 4.66 8.60
N SER A 41 -13.15 5.07 7.75
CA SER A 41 -12.97 4.98 6.30
C SER A 41 -11.81 5.85 5.86
N PHE A 42 -10.95 5.32 5.00
CA PHE A 42 -9.77 5.99 4.51
C PHE A 42 -9.91 6.31 3.03
N VAL A 43 -10.13 5.28 2.22
CA VAL A 43 -10.22 5.40 0.76
C VAL A 43 -11.34 4.49 0.26
N HIS A 44 -12.07 4.95 -0.76
CA HIS A 44 -13.00 4.13 -1.53
C HIS A 44 -12.41 3.82 -2.90
N VAL A 45 -12.53 2.56 -3.30
CA VAL A 45 -12.04 1.99 -4.54
C VAL A 45 -13.21 1.27 -5.20
N ASP A 46 -13.31 1.36 -6.52
CA ASP A 46 -14.51 0.94 -7.26
C ASP A 46 -14.60 -0.59 -7.50
N TYR A 47 -13.84 -1.38 -6.75
CA TYR A 47 -13.75 -2.83 -6.88
C TYR A 47 -13.48 -3.51 -5.53
N SER A 48 -13.78 -4.81 -5.44
CA SER A 48 -13.48 -5.63 -4.26
C SER A 48 -11.98 -5.76 -4.04
N ILE A 49 -11.50 -5.47 -2.84
CA ILE A 49 -10.07 -5.45 -2.50
C ILE A 49 -9.70 -6.78 -1.84
N THR A 50 -8.71 -7.47 -2.41
CA THR A 50 -8.24 -8.79 -1.95
C THR A 50 -6.88 -8.71 -1.25
N ARG A 51 -6.09 -7.67 -1.55
CA ARG A 51 -4.74 -7.46 -1.01
C ARG A 51 -4.51 -5.98 -0.70
N VAL A 52 -3.84 -5.75 0.42
CA VAL A 52 -3.29 -4.44 0.82
C VAL A 52 -1.90 -4.65 1.37
N LEU A 53 -0.96 -3.79 0.98
CA LEU A 53 0.43 -3.81 1.39
C LEU A 53 0.87 -2.42 1.84
N ARG A 54 1.78 -2.41 2.82
CA ARG A 54 2.52 -1.22 3.21
C ARG A 54 3.78 -1.15 2.35
N TYR A 55 4.06 0.00 1.75
CA TYR A 55 5.32 0.32 1.10
C TYR A 55 5.96 1.54 1.76
N ARG A 56 7.24 1.44 2.11
CA ARG A 56 8.04 2.57 2.60
C ARG A 56 9.42 2.57 1.95
N PRO A 57 9.66 3.34 0.88
CA PRO A 57 11.01 3.53 0.36
C PRO A 57 11.94 4.12 1.41
N LYS A 58 13.21 3.72 1.38
CA LYS A 58 14.27 4.23 2.28
C LYS A 58 14.52 5.74 2.13
N SER A 59 14.13 6.33 1.00
CA SER A 59 14.24 7.76 0.72
C SER A 59 13.19 8.60 1.44
N LEU A 60 12.11 8.00 1.95
CA LEU A 60 11.06 8.73 2.66
C LEU A 60 11.52 9.09 4.09
N PRO A 61 11.41 10.36 4.51
CA PRO A 61 11.73 10.78 5.87
C PRO A 61 10.95 9.98 6.91
N GLU A 62 11.49 9.67 8.08
CA GLU A 62 10.74 8.92 9.12
C GLU A 62 9.44 9.60 9.58
N SER A 63 9.36 10.92 9.38
CA SER A 63 8.18 11.72 9.64
C SER A 63 7.06 11.47 8.63
N SER A 64 7.34 10.95 7.43
CA SER A 64 6.30 10.79 6.41
C SER A 64 5.42 9.56 6.67
N PRO A 65 4.14 9.60 6.26
CA PRO A 65 3.31 8.40 6.22
C PRO A 65 3.89 7.37 5.24
N ASP A 66 3.56 6.11 5.47
CA ASP A 66 3.77 5.01 4.54
C ASP A 66 2.78 5.08 3.37
N ILE A 67 3.17 4.44 2.27
CA ILE A 67 2.32 4.28 1.10
C ILE A 67 1.52 3.00 1.23
N LEU A 68 0.24 3.09 0.89
CA LEU A 68 -0.66 1.94 0.87
C LEU A 68 -0.86 1.48 -0.57
N ILE A 69 -0.50 0.24 -0.87
CA ILE A 69 -0.76 -0.39 -2.16
C ILE A 69 -1.93 -1.35 -1.99
N CYS A 70 -2.91 -1.32 -2.90
CA CYS A 70 -4.01 -2.28 -2.92
C CYS A 70 -4.20 -2.92 -4.29
N ALA A 71 -4.73 -4.13 -4.26
CA ALA A 71 -5.18 -4.86 -5.45
C ALA A 71 -6.44 -5.67 -5.13
N GLY A 72 -7.16 -6.05 -6.18
CA GLY A 72 -8.51 -6.60 -6.05
C GLY A 72 -8.97 -7.37 -7.27
N HIS A 73 -10.30 -7.49 -7.41
CA HIS A 73 -10.94 -8.03 -8.61
C HIS A 73 -10.95 -6.99 -9.74
N CYS A 74 -9.76 -6.61 -10.17
CA CYS A 74 -9.51 -5.68 -11.26
C CYS A 74 -8.12 -5.97 -11.86
N ASN A 75 -7.89 -5.44 -13.05
CA ASN A 75 -6.63 -5.58 -13.78
C ASN A 75 -5.70 -4.40 -13.48
N GLU A 76 -5.68 -3.94 -12.22
CA GLU A 76 -4.83 -2.83 -11.79
C GLU A 76 -4.42 -2.94 -10.32
N ILE A 77 -3.30 -2.31 -9.99
CA ILE A 77 -2.98 -1.94 -8.62
C ILE A 77 -3.17 -0.44 -8.46
N ARG A 78 -3.48 0.00 -7.24
CA ARG A 78 -3.49 1.41 -6.87
C ARG A 78 -2.59 1.63 -5.68
N ALA A 79 -1.85 2.74 -5.69
CA ALA A 79 -1.05 3.19 -4.58
C ALA A 79 -1.58 4.52 -4.06
N TYR A 80 -1.66 4.63 -2.74
CA TYR A 80 -2.17 5.79 -2.03
C TYR A 80 -1.12 6.35 -1.09
N TYR A 81 -0.96 7.67 -1.12
CA TYR A 81 -0.12 8.41 -0.17
C TYR A 81 -1.00 9.42 0.54
N TYR A 82 -1.06 9.34 1.87
CA TYR A 82 -1.91 10.22 2.68
C TYR A 82 -3.40 10.21 2.27
N GLY A 83 -3.89 9.07 1.79
CA GLY A 83 -5.28 8.90 1.33
C GLY A 83 -5.53 9.35 -0.12
N GLU A 84 -4.57 10.01 -0.75
CA GLU A 84 -4.66 10.44 -2.15
C GLU A 84 -4.09 9.37 -3.08
N LEU A 85 -4.76 9.15 -4.22
CA LEU A 85 -4.28 8.23 -5.25
C LEU A 85 -3.05 8.83 -5.92
N ILE A 86 -1.89 8.21 -5.75
CA ILE A 86 -0.64 8.67 -6.39
C ILE A 86 -0.38 8.00 -7.73
N THR A 87 -0.73 6.72 -7.87
CA THR A 87 -0.51 6.00 -9.12
C THR A 87 -1.43 4.79 -9.24
N THR A 88 -1.70 4.45 -10.49
CA THR A 88 -2.38 3.23 -10.90
C THR A 88 -1.49 2.52 -11.92
N TYR A 89 -1.35 1.21 -11.79
CA TYR A 89 -0.62 0.40 -12.76
C TYR A 89 -1.50 -0.74 -13.25
N GLY A 90 -1.75 -0.77 -14.56
CA GLY A 90 -2.52 -1.83 -15.21
C GLY A 90 -1.73 -3.13 -15.31
N THR A 91 -2.37 -4.23 -14.95
CA THR A 91 -1.85 -5.59 -15.07
C THR A 91 -2.55 -6.33 -16.21
N GLN A 92 -1.94 -7.40 -16.71
CA GLN A 92 -2.56 -8.20 -17.78
C GLN A 92 -3.80 -8.97 -17.32
N ASP A 93 -3.86 -9.31 -16.03
CA ASP A 93 -4.96 -10.01 -15.38
C ASP A 93 -5.02 -9.63 -13.89
N TRP A 94 -5.99 -10.17 -13.15
CA TRP A 94 -6.18 -9.90 -11.73
C TRP A 94 -4.98 -10.32 -10.92
N VAL A 95 -4.61 -9.43 -9.99
CA VAL A 95 -3.56 -9.70 -9.03
C VAL A 95 -4.10 -10.63 -7.94
N HIS A 96 -3.51 -11.81 -7.84
CA HIS A 96 -3.85 -12.80 -6.83
C HIS A 96 -3.09 -12.57 -5.52
N ASP A 97 -1.80 -12.27 -5.62
CA ASP A 97 -0.94 -12.00 -4.48
C ASP A 97 0.17 -11.02 -4.81
N MET A 98 0.72 -10.36 -3.79
CA MET A 98 1.75 -9.33 -3.93
C MET A 98 2.79 -9.40 -2.82
N ILE A 99 4.04 -9.09 -3.15
CA ILE A 99 5.13 -8.90 -2.18
C ILE A 99 6.06 -7.77 -2.64
N LEU A 100 6.64 -7.07 -1.68
CA LEU A 100 7.65 -6.03 -1.89
C LEU A 100 9.01 -6.49 -1.40
N GLY A 101 10.06 -6.12 -2.13
CA GLY A 101 11.43 -6.24 -1.68
C GLY A 101 12.43 -5.89 -2.76
N ASP A 102 13.66 -5.59 -2.36
CA ASP A 102 14.81 -5.38 -3.23
C ASP A 102 15.27 -6.72 -3.82
N ILE A 103 14.85 -7.00 -5.05
CA ILE A 103 15.06 -8.29 -5.73
C ILE A 103 16.29 -8.22 -6.63
N ASP A 104 16.53 -7.08 -7.25
CA ASP A 104 17.68 -6.88 -8.14
C ASP A 104 18.96 -6.42 -7.40
N GLY A 105 18.85 -6.05 -6.12
CA GLY A 105 19.97 -5.69 -5.27
C GLY A 105 20.44 -4.25 -5.44
N ASP A 106 19.65 -3.38 -6.08
CA ASP A 106 19.99 -1.97 -6.30
C ASP A 106 19.63 -1.06 -5.11
N GLY A 107 19.04 -1.62 -4.06
CA GLY A 107 18.66 -0.91 -2.84
C GLY A 107 17.25 -0.33 -2.86
N LYS A 108 16.51 -0.43 -3.98
CA LYS A 108 15.11 -0.03 -4.14
C LYS A 108 14.23 -1.28 -4.18
N ASP A 109 13.02 -1.19 -3.64
CA ASP A 109 12.12 -2.34 -3.66
C ASP A 109 11.42 -2.47 -5.02
N GLU A 110 11.24 -3.71 -5.44
CA GLU A 110 10.32 -4.11 -6.49
C GLU A 110 9.03 -4.68 -5.89
N LEU A 111 7.91 -4.41 -6.56
CA LEU A 111 6.64 -5.08 -6.34
C LEU A 111 6.53 -6.29 -7.26
N VAL A 112 6.45 -7.47 -6.68
CA VAL A 112 6.15 -8.72 -7.39
C VAL A 112 4.68 -9.03 -7.24
N MET A 113 4.04 -9.37 -8.36
CA MET A 113 2.62 -9.67 -8.43
C MET A 113 2.43 -11.04 -9.09
N GLY A 114 1.75 -11.96 -8.39
CA GLY A 114 1.24 -13.18 -8.99
C GLY A 114 -0.12 -12.91 -9.62
N LEU A 115 -0.27 -13.20 -10.91
CA LEU A 115 -1.50 -12.93 -11.66
C LEU A 115 -2.31 -14.21 -11.89
N LEU A 116 -3.64 -14.09 -12.03
CA LEU A 116 -4.52 -15.25 -12.28
C LEU A 116 -4.30 -15.94 -13.64
N ASN A 117 -3.73 -15.25 -14.61
CA ASN A 117 -3.32 -15.83 -15.89
C ASN A 117 -2.06 -16.70 -15.82
N GLN A 118 -1.64 -17.10 -14.61
CA GLN A 118 -0.46 -17.94 -14.34
C GLN A 118 0.88 -17.26 -14.72
N THR A 119 0.91 -15.94 -14.71
CA THR A 119 2.15 -15.16 -14.93
C THR A 119 2.56 -14.39 -13.68
N ILE A 120 3.83 -13.97 -13.65
CA ILE A 120 4.38 -13.09 -12.62
C ILE A 120 4.75 -11.77 -13.30
N ALA A 121 4.33 -10.67 -12.71
CA ALA A 121 4.75 -9.33 -13.11
C ALA A 121 5.65 -8.72 -12.01
N VAL A 122 6.66 -7.97 -12.42
CA VAL A 122 7.58 -7.26 -11.53
C VAL A 122 7.57 -5.78 -11.90
N LEU A 123 7.32 -4.92 -10.93
CA LEU A 123 7.27 -3.46 -11.10
C LEU A 123 8.31 -2.82 -10.19
N LYS A 124 9.18 -1.97 -10.75
CA LYS A 124 10.14 -1.19 -9.97
C LYS A 124 9.43 -0.02 -9.28
N CYS A 125 9.55 0.08 -7.97
CA CYS A 125 8.84 1.12 -7.21
C CYS A 125 9.69 2.38 -7.07
N SER A 126 9.65 3.25 -8.08
CA SER A 126 10.22 4.60 -8.02
C SER A 126 9.16 5.61 -7.61
N ILE A 127 9.33 6.25 -6.45
CA ILE A 127 8.58 7.46 -6.09
C ILE A 127 9.54 8.62 -6.24
N GLU A 128 9.28 9.47 -7.21
CA GLU A 128 9.89 10.78 -7.33
C GLU A 128 8.97 11.75 -6.58
N MET A 129 9.43 12.27 -5.45
CA MET A 129 8.76 13.40 -4.80
C MET A 129 9.36 14.67 -5.39
N GLU A 130 8.55 15.48 -6.06
CA GLU A 130 8.91 16.85 -6.45
C GLU A 130 8.99 17.78 -5.25
#